data_AF-A0A7S1QIR3-F1
#
_entry.id   AF-A0A7S1QIR3-F1
#
_cell.length_a   1.000
_cell.length_b   1.000
_cell.length_c   1.000
_cell.angle_alpha   90.00
_cell.angle_beta   90.00
_cell.angle_gamma   90.00
#
_symmetry.space_group_name_H-M   'P 1'
#
loop_
_entity.id
_entity.type
_entity.pdbx_description
1 polymer ?
#
loop_
_entity_poly.entity_id
_entity_poly.type
_entity_poly.pdbx_seq_one_letter_code
_entity_poly.pdbx_strand_id
1 'polypeptide(L)'
;MEHIATSIQMHGAGVINTMVNYIYGFLRRKLEVVVEFLSDESVKSRMLTDRQWLSDQPGYTWARAVETARFIRKLGGGRDGVSFLDKLRQVVTQIGNSLGYVRLVRTAGM
;
A
#
# COMPACT_ATOMS: atom_id res chain seq x y z
N MET A 1 15.90 -11.90 -13.88
CA MET A 1 16.57 -10.66 -14.36
C MET A 1 16.91 -10.76 -15.84
N GLU A 2 17.42 -11.90 -16.33
CA GLU A 2 17.73 -12.12 -17.74
C GLU A 2 16.56 -11.80 -18.68
N HIS A 3 15.35 -12.32 -18.44
CA HIS A 3 14.19 -12.05 -19.31
C HIS A 3 13.79 -10.57 -19.45
N ILE A 4 14.02 -9.75 -18.42
CA ILE A 4 13.76 -8.30 -18.45
C ILE A 4 14.84 -7.62 -19.30
N ALA A 5 16.11 -7.95 -19.09
CA ALA A 5 17.22 -7.45 -19.90
C ALA A 5 17.05 -7.81 -21.38
N THR A 6 16.63 -9.04 -21.70
CA THR A 6 16.38 -9.48 -23.08
C THR A 6 15.18 -8.76 -23.70
N SER A 7 14.11 -8.48 -22.94
CA SER A 7 12.96 -7.71 -23.43
C SER A 7 13.29 -6.23 -23.68
N ILE A 8 14.14 -5.64 -22.83
CA ILE A 8 14.69 -4.29 -23.00
C ILE A 8 15.57 -4.21 -24.25
N GLN A 9 16.47 -5.20 -24.42
CA GLN A 9 17.33 -5.30 -25.61
C GLN A 9 16.54 -5.57 -26.90
N MET A 10 15.50 -6.39 -26.86
CA MET A 10 14.76 -6.80 -28.06
C MET A 10 13.67 -5.81 -28.50
N HIS A 11 13.03 -5.07 -27.58
CA HIS A 11 11.86 -4.23 -27.90
C HIS A 11 12.00 -2.76 -27.48
N GLY A 12 13.12 -2.38 -26.86
CA GLY A 12 13.45 -0.99 -26.55
C GLY A 12 12.57 -0.33 -25.47
N ALA A 13 12.74 1.00 -25.31
CA ALA A 13 12.06 1.82 -24.31
C ALA A 13 10.52 1.78 -24.37
N GLY A 14 9.92 1.34 -25.48
CA GLY A 14 8.47 1.26 -25.66
C GLY A 14 7.78 0.24 -24.76
N VAL A 15 8.41 -0.92 -24.52
CA VAL A 15 7.88 -1.94 -23.60
C VAL A 15 7.98 -1.47 -22.14
N ILE A 16 9.08 -0.80 -21.81
CA ILE A 16 9.28 -0.19 -20.49
C ILE A 16 8.21 0.87 -20.24
N ASN A 17 7.97 1.78 -21.18
CA ASN A 17 6.95 2.83 -21.04
C ASN A 17 5.54 2.26 -20.87
N THR A 18 5.19 1.23 -21.64
CA THR A 18 3.88 0.56 -21.52
C THR A 18 3.72 -0.12 -20.17
N MET A 19 4.75 -0.84 -19.69
CA MET A 19 4.73 -1.45 -18.35
C MET A 19 4.63 -0.42 -17.23
N VAL A 20 5.43 0.66 -17.31
CA VAL A 20 5.40 1.74 -16.32
C VAL A 20 4.02 2.39 -16.26
N ASN A 21 3.39 2.64 -17.41
CA ASN A 21 2.02 3.15 -17.48
C ASN A 21 1.00 2.20 -16.85
N TYR A 22 1.11 0.89 -17.13
CA TYR A 22 0.26 -0.12 -16.49
C TYR A 22 0.44 -0.13 -14.97
N ILE A 23 1.69 -0.04 -14.50
CA ILE A 23 1.99 -0.01 -13.06
C ILE A 23 1.42 1.25 -12.41
N TYR A 24 1.50 2.42 -13.04
CA TYR A 24 0.85 3.61 -12.52
C TYR A 24 -0.68 3.44 -12.43
N GLY A 25 -1.31 2.82 -13.43
CA GLY A 25 -2.73 2.47 -13.38
C GLY A 25 -3.07 1.51 -12.24
N PHE A 26 -2.23 0.49 -12.02
CA PHE A 26 -2.36 -0.44 -10.90
C PHE A 26 -2.23 0.26 -9.55
N LEU A 27 -1.20 1.10 -9.39
CA LEU A 27 -0.96 1.89 -8.18
C LEU A 27 -2.15 2.80 -7.87
N ARG A 28 -2.70 3.47 -8.88
CA ARG A 28 -3.90 4.29 -8.71
C ARG A 28 -5.05 3.48 -8.12
N ARG A 29 -5.39 2.33 -8.72
CA ARG A 29 -6.47 1.45 -8.21
C ARG A 29 -6.21 0.96 -6.79
N LYS A 30 -4.96 0.68 -6.43
CA LYS A 30 -4.59 0.26 -5.08
C LYS A 30 -4.69 1.40 -4.07
N LEU A 31 -4.33 2.62 -4.46
CA LEU A 31 -4.50 3.81 -3.63
C LEU A 31 -5.97 4.15 -3.43
N GLU A 32 -6.83 3.95 -4.43
CA GLU A 32 -8.28 4.10 -4.30
C GLU A 32 -8.83 3.19 -3.18
N VAL A 33 -8.38 1.94 -3.09
CA VAL A 33 -8.75 1.02 -1.98
C VAL A 33 -8.25 1.53 -0.62
N VAL A 34 -7.05 2.12 -0.55
CA VAL A 34 -6.55 2.72 0.69
C VAL A 34 -7.39 3.92 1.11
N VAL A 35 -7.75 4.79 0.15
CA VAL A 35 -8.58 5.97 0.41
C VAL A 35 -9.98 5.57 0.85
N GLU A 36 -10.59 4.58 0.21
CA GLU A 36 -11.90 4.03 0.62
C GLU A 36 -11.84 3.51 2.06
N PHE A 37 -10.82 2.72 2.40
CA PHE A 37 -10.61 2.23 3.76
C PHE A 37 -10.45 3.36 4.79
N LEU A 38 -9.61 4.36 4.49
CA LEU A 38 -9.42 5.53 5.36
C LEU A 38 -10.65 6.44 5.41
N SER A 39 -11.57 6.29 4.46
CA SER A 39 -12.81 7.04 4.40
C SER A 39 -13.93 6.45 5.26
N ASP A 40 -13.78 5.20 5.70
CA ASP A 40 -14.71 4.54 6.61
C ASP A 40 -14.82 5.31 7.93
N GLU A 41 -16.04 5.56 8.38
CA GLU A 41 -16.31 6.41 9.54
C GLU A 41 -15.76 5.81 10.84
N SER A 42 -15.78 4.48 10.98
CA SER A 42 -15.25 3.80 12.16
C SER A 42 -13.72 3.86 12.21
N VAL A 43 -13.07 3.82 11.05
CA VAL A 43 -11.62 4.01 10.91
C VAL A 43 -11.26 5.46 11.21
N LYS A 44 -11.94 6.44 10.60
CA LYS A 44 -11.73 7.87 10.85
C LYS A 44 -11.87 8.23 12.32
N SER A 45 -12.96 7.80 12.94
CA SER A 45 -13.24 8.06 14.36
C SER A 45 -12.10 7.55 15.23
N ARG A 46 -11.63 6.32 15.00
CA ARG A 46 -10.47 5.78 15.71
C ARG A 46 -9.20 6.58 15.49
N MET A 47 -8.92 7.00 14.26
CA MET A 47 -7.74 7.80 13.94
C MET A 47 -7.79 9.18 14.59
N LEU A 48 -8.97 9.79 14.72
CA LEU A 48 -9.15 11.04 15.46
C LEU A 48 -8.90 10.86 16.96
N THR A 49 -9.40 9.77 17.56
CA THR A 49 -9.08 9.44 18.96
C THR A 49 -7.59 9.22 19.17
N ASP A 50 -6.93 8.50 18.26
CA ASP A 50 -5.47 8.28 18.32
C ASP A 50 -4.70 9.59 18.15
N ARG A 51 -5.15 10.50 17.28
CA ARG A 51 -4.55 11.83 17.09
C ARG A 51 -4.67 12.69 18.34
N GLN A 52 -5.84 12.71 18.97
CA GLN A 52 -6.05 13.42 20.23
C GLN A 52 -5.18 12.84 21.33
N TRP A 53 -5.09 11.50 21.43
CA TRP A 53 -4.19 10.87 22.39
C TRP A 53 -2.72 11.25 22.14
N LEU A 54 -2.30 11.34 20.86
CA LEU A 54 -0.92 11.67 20.50
C LEU A 54 -0.53 13.13 20.79
N SER A 55 -1.48 14.07 20.93
CA SER A 55 -1.15 15.48 21.23
C SER A 55 -0.45 15.64 22.58
N ASP A 56 -0.76 14.74 23.51
CA ASP A 56 -0.29 14.81 24.90
C ASP A 56 0.84 13.80 25.17
N GLN A 57 1.34 13.15 24.12
CA GLN A 57 2.31 12.06 24.21
C GLN A 57 3.57 12.37 23.41
N PRO A 58 4.76 11.99 23.90
CA PRO A 58 6.02 12.23 23.19
C PRO A 58 6.16 11.42 21.90
N GLY A 59 5.27 10.44 21.68
CA GLY A 59 5.27 9.62 20.48
C GLY A 59 4.24 8.50 20.54
N TYR A 60 4.09 7.81 19.42
CA TYR A 60 3.17 6.69 19.31
C TYR A 60 3.78 5.42 19.93
N THR A 61 3.26 5.02 21.09
CA THR A 61 3.82 3.89 21.84
C THR A 61 3.43 2.55 21.22
N TRP A 62 4.24 1.52 21.46
CA TRP A 62 3.93 0.14 21.05
C TRP A 62 2.59 -0.34 21.61
N ALA A 63 2.31 -0.05 22.88
CA ALA A 63 1.04 -0.41 23.51
C ALA A 63 -0.15 0.21 22.76
N ARG A 64 -0.05 1.49 22.39
CA ARG A 64 -1.09 2.16 21.60
C ARG A 64 -1.27 1.53 20.22
N ALA A 65 -0.16 1.21 19.54
CA ALA A 65 -0.20 0.52 18.25
C ALA A 65 -0.93 -0.82 18.32
N VAL A 66 -0.67 -1.61 19.36
CA VAL A 66 -1.35 -2.89 19.57
C VAL A 66 -2.84 -2.69 19.84
N GLU A 67 -3.24 -1.70 20.63
CA GLU A 67 -4.65 -1.37 20.86
C GLU A 67 -5.35 -0.98 19.56
N THR A 68 -4.71 -0.15 18.74
CA THR A 68 -5.26 0.32 17.46
C THR A 68 -5.39 -0.83 16.48
N ALA A 69 -4.38 -1.71 16.40
CA ALA A 69 -4.45 -2.91 15.59
C ALA A 69 -5.59 -3.84 16.02
N ARG A 70 -5.80 -4.03 17.34
CA ARG A 70 -6.92 -4.82 17.86
C ARG A 70 -8.28 -4.21 17.50
N PHE A 71 -8.41 -2.89 17.61
CA PHE A 71 -9.65 -2.20 17.25
C PHE A 71 -9.97 -2.35 15.77
N ILE A 72 -9.01 -2.09 14.88
CA ILE A 72 -9.22 -2.21 13.43
C ILE A 72 -9.58 -3.65 13.05
N ARG A 73 -8.99 -4.65 13.70
CA ARG A 73 -9.37 -6.06 13.51
C ARG A 73 -10.82 -6.37 13.93
N LYS A 74 -11.36 -5.65 14.92
CA LYS A 74 -12.74 -5.81 15.39
C LYS A 74 -13.79 -5.14 14.49
N LEU A 75 -13.39 -4.21 13.63
CA LEU A 75 -14.28 -3.60 12.63
C LEU A 75 -14.82 -4.61 11.60
N GLY A 76 -14.26 -5.83 11.60
CA GLY A 76 -14.72 -6.95 10.81
C GLY A 76 -13.68 -7.43 9.81
N GLY A 77 -14.02 -8.51 9.12
CA GLY A 77 -13.30 -9.00 7.95
C GLY A 77 -14.20 -8.89 6.72
N GLY A 78 -13.58 -8.87 5.54
CA GLY A 78 -14.35 -9.12 4.32
C GLY A 78 -14.97 -10.52 4.34
N ARG A 79 -15.84 -10.82 3.36
CA ARG A 79 -16.52 -12.12 3.18
C ARG A 79 -15.61 -13.35 3.24
N ASP A 80 -14.31 -13.13 3.06
CA ASP A 80 -13.23 -14.11 2.95
C ASP A 80 -12.54 -14.39 4.31
N GLY A 81 -13.03 -13.84 5.42
CA GLY A 81 -12.48 -14.05 6.77
C GLY A 81 -11.17 -13.30 7.06
N VAL A 82 -10.64 -12.55 6.09
CA VAL A 82 -9.43 -11.73 6.24
C VAL A 82 -9.79 -10.37 6.84
N SER A 83 -9.11 -9.97 7.92
CA SER A 83 -9.33 -8.68 8.57
C SER A 83 -8.99 -7.51 7.63
N PHE A 84 -9.67 -6.38 7.79
CA PHE A 84 -9.36 -5.19 7.00
C PHE A 84 -7.91 -4.75 7.13
N LEU A 85 -7.32 -4.88 8.33
CA LEU A 85 -5.91 -4.56 8.56
C LEU A 85 -4.97 -5.47 7.74
N ASP A 86 -5.30 -6.76 7.63
CA ASP A 86 -4.53 -7.70 6.83
C ASP A 86 -4.66 -7.41 5.34
N LYS A 87 -5.85 -7.00 4.87
CA LYS A 87 -6.06 -6.52 3.48
C LYS A 87 -5.26 -5.25 3.20
N LEU A 88 -5.28 -4.28 4.10
CA LEU A 88 -4.50 -3.05 3.99
C LEU A 88 -3.00 -3.37 3.89
N ARG A 89 -2.50 -4.27 4.74
CA ARG A 89 -1.10 -4.72 4.69
C ARG A 89 -0.74 -5.29 3.31
N GLN A 90 -1.59 -6.14 2.74
CA GLN A 90 -1.37 -6.71 1.40
C GLN A 90 -1.34 -5.61 0.32
N VAL A 91 -2.24 -4.64 0.38
CA VAL A 91 -2.30 -3.51 -0.56
C VAL A 91 -1.02 -2.67 -0.47
N VAL A 92 -0.57 -2.33 0.74
CA VAL A 92 0.68 -1.59 0.96
C VAL A 92 1.89 -2.37 0.43
N THR A 93 1.96 -3.68 0.66
CA THR A 93 3.01 -4.53 0.09
C THR A 93 3.00 -4.51 -1.44
N GLN A 94 1.83 -4.62 -2.06
CA GLN A 94 1.71 -4.58 -3.52
C GLN A 94 2.13 -3.23 -4.11
N ILE A 95 1.79 -2.12 -3.45
CA ILE A 95 2.24 -0.77 -3.82
C ILE A 95 3.78 -0.69 -3.73
N GLY A 96 4.36 -1.10 -2.60
CA GLY A 96 5.81 -1.08 -2.40
C GLY A 96 6.56 -1.91 -3.43
N ASN A 97 6.10 -3.13 -3.71
CA ASN A 97 6.69 -4.00 -4.73
C ASN A 97 6.62 -3.38 -6.14
N SER A 98 5.49 -2.76 -6.48
CA SER A 98 5.28 -2.15 -7.79
C SER A 98 6.16 -0.91 -7.98
N LEU A 99 6.28 -0.07 -6.94
CA LEU A 99 7.20 1.07 -6.94
C LEU A 99 8.67 0.62 -7.01
N GLY A 100 9.02 -0.44 -6.26
CA GLY A 100 10.34 -1.05 -6.31
C GLY A 100 10.69 -1.56 -7.70
N TYR A 101 9.74 -2.20 -8.39
CA TYR A 101 9.91 -2.64 -9.78
C TYR A 101 10.13 -1.46 -10.73
N VAL A 102 9.31 -0.40 -10.65
CA VAL A 102 9.48 0.80 -11.49
C VAL A 102 10.85 1.43 -11.26
N ARG A 103 11.30 1.53 -10.01
CA ARG A 103 12.64 2.03 -9.69
C ARG A 103 13.73 1.15 -10.31
N LEU A 104 13.63 -0.17 -10.14
CA LEU A 104 14.60 -1.12 -10.69
C LEU A 104 14.70 -1.03 -12.21
N VAL A 105 13.56 -0.99 -12.91
CA VAL A 105 13.54 -0.88 -14.38
C VAL A 105 14.10 0.46 -14.86
N ARG A 106 13.81 1.56 -14.16
CA ARG A 106 14.41 2.87 -14.49
C ARG A 106 15.91 2.90 -14.28
N THR A 107 16.41 2.30 -13.20
CA THR A 107 17.85 2.23 -12.92
C THR A 107 18.59 1.27 -13.85
N ALA A 108 17.94 0.18 -14.30
CA ALA A 108 18.54 -0.78 -15.23
C ALA A 108 18.49 -0.34 -16.71
N GLY A 109 17.67 0.66 -17.03
CA GLY A 109 17.60 1.28 -18.36
C GLY A 109 18.48 2.54 -18.51
N MET A 110 19.17 2.95 -17.44
CA MET A 110 20.28 3.90 -17.46
C MET A 110 21.59 3.13 -17.61
#